data_AF-A0A3N9UPT2-F1
#
_entry.id   AF-A0A3N9UPT2-F1
#
_cell.length_a   1.000
_cell.length_b   1.000
_cell.length_c   1.000
_cell.angle_alpha   90.00
_cell.angle_beta   90.00
_cell.angle_gamma   90.00
#
_symmetry.space_group_name_H-M   'P 1'
#
loop_
_entity.id
_entity.type
_entity.pdbx_description
1 polymer ?
#
loop_
_entity_poly.entity_id
_entity_poly.type
_entity_poly.pdbx_seq_one_letter_code
_entity_poly.pdbx_strand_id
1 'polypeptide(L)'
;MFSEKDLVARTAEDMSQEVAELLAESKRLREEYELALHREGELRAESVDCRPSDPELAEQLWQEAETLREEGREMMRLSMENKIRAAEVQHRVDIHDQIESMDNSEEVWRKAARAGRI
;
A
#
# COMPACT_ATOMS: atom_id res chain seq x y z
N MET A 1 6.73 17.97 10.49
CA MET A 1 8.20 18.11 10.60
C MET A 1 8.76 17.17 9.56
N PHE A 2 9.36 17.70 8.49
CA PHE A 2 9.92 16.88 7.41
C PHE A 2 11.09 16.05 7.96
N SER A 3 11.10 14.76 7.66
CA SER A 3 12.18 13.85 8.09
C SER A 3 13.45 14.17 7.31
N GLU A 4 14.64 13.84 7.84
CA GLU A 4 15.91 13.97 7.12
C GLU A 4 15.92 13.23 5.76
N LYS A 5 15.05 12.22 5.61
CA LYS A 5 14.78 11.53 4.33
C LYS A 5 14.01 12.36 3.31
N ASP A 6 13.26 13.37 3.75
CA ASP A 6 12.55 14.32 2.88
C ASP A 6 13.48 15.42 2.33
N LEU A 7 14.70 15.55 2.89
CA LEU A 7 15.70 16.55 2.50
C LEU A 7 16.73 16.04 1.49
N VAL A 8 16.77 14.74 1.23
CA VAL A 8 17.52 14.18 0.11
C VAL A 8 16.68 14.43 -1.14
N ALA A 9 17.27 15.02 -2.19
CA ALA A 9 16.62 15.13 -3.49
C ALA A 9 16.36 13.72 -4.03
N ARG A 10 15.22 13.14 -3.67
CA ARG A 10 14.77 11.86 -4.18
C ARG A 10 14.44 12.03 -5.64
N THR A 11 15.00 11.16 -6.45
CA THR A 11 14.74 11.17 -7.89
C THR A 11 13.29 10.73 -8.15
N ALA A 12 12.73 11.10 -9.30
CA ALA A 12 11.44 10.57 -9.72
C ALA A 12 11.42 9.03 -9.73
N GLU A 13 12.55 8.41 -10.10
CA GLU A 13 12.76 6.97 -10.07
C GLU A 13 12.63 6.38 -8.65
N ASP A 14 13.26 6.99 -7.64
CA ASP A 14 13.13 6.56 -6.23
C ASP A 14 11.69 6.69 -5.71
N MET A 15 10.94 7.68 -6.20
CA MET A 15 9.54 7.87 -5.84
C MET A 15 8.64 6.84 -6.53
N SER A 16 8.88 6.56 -7.82
CA SER A 16 8.17 5.49 -8.55
C SER A 16 8.44 4.11 -7.94
N GLN A 17 9.66 3.86 -7.47
CA GLN A 17 9.98 2.62 -6.74
C GLN A 17 9.20 2.53 -5.42
N GLU A 18 9.12 3.61 -4.63
CA GLU A 18 8.31 3.62 -3.41
C GLU A 18 6.83 3.33 -3.70
N VAL A 19 6.27 3.89 -4.78
CA VAL A 19 4.89 3.59 -5.21
C VAL A 19 4.73 2.09 -5.48
N ALA A 20 5.66 1.48 -6.21
CA ALA A 20 5.62 0.06 -6.52
C ALA A 20 5.70 -0.80 -5.24
N GLU A 21 6.57 -0.45 -4.31
CA GLU A 21 6.72 -1.14 -3.02
C GLU A 21 5.45 -1.03 -2.16
N LEU A 22 4.87 0.16 -2.04
CA LEU A 22 3.62 0.39 -1.29
C LEU A 22 2.44 -0.39 -1.89
N LEU A 23 2.33 -0.44 -3.22
CA LEU A 23 1.27 -1.21 -3.89
C LEU A 23 1.48 -2.73 -3.74
N ALA A 24 2.72 -3.20 -3.83
CA ALA A 24 3.05 -4.61 -3.60
C ALA A 24 2.72 -5.03 -2.17
N GLU A 25 3.11 -4.21 -1.18
CA GLU A 25 2.81 -4.44 0.23
C GLU A 25 1.30 -4.40 0.51
N SER A 26 0.59 -3.44 -0.08
CA SER A 26 -0.88 -3.37 0.01
C SER A 26 -1.57 -4.63 -0.52
N LYS A 27 -1.05 -5.19 -1.62
CA LYS A 27 -1.54 -6.44 -2.20
C LYS A 27 -1.25 -7.62 -1.27
N ARG A 28 -0.03 -7.72 -0.75
CA ARG A 28 0.38 -8.76 0.21
C ARG A 28 -0.51 -8.77 1.45
N LEU A 29 -0.73 -7.61 2.07
CA LEU A 29 -1.60 -7.48 3.25
C LEU A 29 -3.04 -7.90 2.97
N ARG A 30 -3.53 -7.70 1.74
CA ARG A 30 -4.87 -8.13 1.35
C ARG A 30 -4.98 -9.64 1.16
N GLU A 31 -3.96 -10.27 0.58
CA GLU A 31 -3.86 -11.73 0.48
C GLU A 31 -3.76 -12.36 1.88
N GLU A 32 -2.94 -11.80 2.76
CA GLU A 32 -2.84 -12.23 4.17
C GLU A 32 -4.17 -12.07 4.92
N TYR A 33 -4.90 -10.97 4.69
CA TYR A 33 -6.25 -10.78 5.24
C TYR A 33 -7.24 -11.85 4.77
N GLU A 34 -7.24 -12.20 3.48
CA GLU A 34 -8.14 -13.22 2.94
C GLU A 34 -7.83 -14.60 3.53
N LEU A 35 -6.55 -14.92 3.74
CA LEU A 35 -6.13 -16.14 4.45
C LEU A 35 -6.57 -16.14 5.92
N ALA A 36 -6.38 -15.03 6.62
CA ALA A 36 -6.81 -14.87 8.00
C ALA A 36 -8.34 -15.01 8.14
N LEU A 37 -9.10 -14.45 7.19
CA LEU A 37 -10.56 -14.57 7.15
C LEU A 37 -11.02 -16.02 6.94
N HIS A 38 -10.35 -16.76 6.04
CA HIS A 38 -10.63 -18.18 5.85
C HIS A 38 -10.37 -18.96 7.13
N ARG A 39 -9.21 -18.75 7.75
CA ARG A 39 -8.81 -19.45 8.98
C ARG A 39 -9.72 -19.12 10.17
N GLU A 40 -10.13 -17.86 10.30
CA GLU A 40 -11.12 -17.43 11.28
C GLU A 40 -12.43 -18.22 11.16
N GLY A 41 -12.92 -18.37 9.92
CA GLY A 41 -14.13 -19.16 9.64
C GLY A 41 -14.00 -20.63 10.02
N GLU A 42 -12.85 -21.25 9.73
CA GLU A 42 -12.57 -22.64 10.15
C GLU A 42 -12.59 -22.79 11.67
N LEU A 43 -11.88 -21.91 12.38
CA LEU A 43 -11.80 -21.94 13.84
C LEU A 43 -13.16 -21.72 14.51
N ARG A 44 -14.00 -20.84 13.95
CA ARG A 44 -15.38 -20.67 14.43
C ARG A 44 -16.23 -21.93 14.21
N ALA A 45 -16.09 -22.60 13.08
CA ALA A 45 -16.81 -23.84 12.81
C ALA A 45 -16.35 -24.94 13.78
N GLU A 46 -15.03 -25.14 13.94
CA GLU A 46 -14.44 -26.11 14.86
C GLU A 46 -14.86 -25.84 16.32
N SER A 47 -14.87 -24.57 16.74
CA SER A 47 -15.34 -24.15 18.06
C SER A 47 -16.78 -24.56 18.33
N VAL A 48 -17.68 -24.36 17.36
CA VAL A 48 -19.10 -24.74 17.49
C VAL A 48 -19.24 -26.26 17.58
N ASP A 49 -18.52 -27.00 16.74
CA ASP A 49 -18.60 -28.46 16.68
C ASP A 49 -18.06 -29.13 17.94
N CYS A 50 -16.96 -28.62 18.52
CA CYS A 50 -16.34 -29.24 19.69
C CYS A 50 -16.98 -28.83 21.02
N ARG A 51 -17.75 -27.73 21.06
CA ARG A 51 -18.36 -27.19 22.29
C ARG A 51 -19.18 -28.19 23.12
N PRO A 52 -19.94 -29.14 22.56
CA PRO A 52 -20.68 -30.13 23.35
C PRO A 52 -19.79 -31.14 24.06
N SER A 53 -18.60 -31.44 23.51
CA SER A 53 -17.67 -32.44 24.03
C SER A 53 -16.51 -31.84 24.82
N ASP A 54 -16.07 -30.65 24.45
CA ASP A 54 -14.95 -29.93 25.05
C ASP A 54 -15.20 -28.40 25.02
N PRO A 55 -15.86 -27.87 26.06
CA PRO A 55 -16.16 -26.44 26.14
C PRO A 55 -14.91 -25.56 26.29
N GLU A 56 -13.83 -26.07 26.89
CA GLU A 56 -12.61 -25.30 27.11
C GLU A 56 -11.86 -25.11 25.78
N LEU A 57 -11.70 -26.19 25.00
CA LEU A 57 -11.13 -26.10 23.65
C LEU A 57 -11.98 -25.21 22.75
N ALA A 58 -13.30 -25.31 22.83
CA ALA A 58 -14.20 -24.46 22.04
C ALA A 58 -13.99 -22.97 22.31
N GLU A 59 -13.81 -22.59 23.58
CA GLU A 59 -13.54 -21.20 23.96
C GLU A 59 -12.15 -20.74 23.47
N GLN A 60 -11.14 -21.59 23.54
CA GLN A 60 -9.81 -21.27 23.01
C GLN A 60 -9.84 -21.00 21.50
N LEU A 61 -10.49 -21.88 20.72
CA LEU A 61 -10.66 -21.70 19.27
C LEU A 61 -11.44 -20.43 18.95
N TRP A 62 -12.45 -20.09 19.77
CA TRP A 62 -13.21 -18.87 19.60
C TRP A 62 -12.38 -17.61 19.84
N GLN A 63 -11.53 -17.61 20.88
CA GLN A 63 -10.62 -16.50 21.17
C GLN A 63 -9.56 -16.34 20.09
N GLU A 64 -8.99 -17.44 19.59
CA GLU A 64 -8.04 -17.41 18.47
C GLU A 64 -8.68 -16.82 17.20
N ALA A 65 -9.91 -17.22 16.89
CA ALA A 65 -10.67 -16.65 15.78
C ALA A 65 -10.93 -15.13 15.96
N GLU A 66 -11.17 -14.67 17.19
CA GLU A 66 -11.34 -13.25 17.48
C GLU A 66 -10.03 -12.47 17.30
N THR A 67 -8.90 -13.00 17.77
CA THR A 67 -7.57 -12.42 17.54
C THR A 67 -7.27 -12.31 16.05
N LEU A 68 -7.48 -13.36 15.27
CA LEU A 68 -7.31 -13.33 13.81
C LEU A 68 -8.22 -12.30 13.14
N ARG A 69 -9.44 -12.10 13.65
CA ARG A 69 -10.35 -11.08 13.14
C ARG A 69 -9.81 -9.67 13.39
N GLU A 70 -9.26 -9.43 14.58
CA GLU A 70 -8.65 -8.13 14.93
C GLU A 70 -7.40 -7.87 14.08
N GLU A 71 -6.50 -8.84 13.97
CA GLU A 71 -5.32 -8.77 13.12
C GLU A 71 -5.69 -8.52 11.65
N GLY A 72 -6.71 -9.24 11.14
CA GLY A 72 -7.20 -9.05 9.78
C GLY A 72 -7.75 -7.65 9.52
N ARG A 73 -8.41 -7.01 10.51
CA ARG A 73 -8.85 -5.61 10.39
C ARG A 73 -7.67 -4.66 10.29
N GLU A 74 -6.62 -4.90 11.07
CA GLU A 74 -5.41 -4.08 11.04
C GLU A 74 -4.66 -4.24 9.70
N MET A 75 -4.56 -5.45 9.16
CA MET A 75 -4.01 -5.71 7.82
C MET A 75 -4.77 -4.92 6.74
N MET A 76 -6.10 -4.91 6.80
CA MET A 76 -6.92 -4.12 5.87
C MET A 76 -6.74 -2.61 6.05
N ARG A 77 -6.60 -2.13 7.30
CA ARG A 77 -6.31 -0.73 7.59
C ARG A 77 -4.98 -0.30 6.97
N LEU A 78 -3.91 -1.08 7.20
CA LEU A 78 -2.57 -0.85 6.67
C LEU A 78 -2.54 -0.95 5.14
N SER A 79 -3.23 -1.93 4.56
CA SER A 79 -3.37 -2.07 3.10
C SER A 79 -3.96 -0.81 2.47
N MET A 80 -4.96 -0.21 3.11
CA MET A 80 -5.59 1.02 2.63
C MET A 80 -4.70 2.26 2.82
N GLU A 81 -4.02 2.35 3.97
CA GLU A 81 -3.02 3.40 4.23
C GLU A 81 -1.91 3.40 3.18
N ASN A 82 -1.38 2.22 2.84
CA ASN A 82 -0.37 2.06 1.79
C ASN A 82 -0.87 2.52 0.42
N LYS A 83 -2.15 2.27 0.08
CA LYS A 83 -2.74 2.76 -1.18
C LYS A 83 -2.86 4.28 -1.22
N ILE A 84 -3.31 4.89 -0.13
CA ILE A 84 -3.43 6.35 -0.03
C ILE A 84 -2.04 6.98 -0.20
N ARG A 85 -1.05 6.46 0.53
CA ARG A 85 0.33 6.92 0.43
C ARG A 85 0.91 6.73 -0.98
N ALA A 86 0.66 5.59 -1.62
CA ALA A 86 1.09 5.34 -2.99
C ALA A 86 0.49 6.38 -3.96
N ALA A 87 -0.79 6.72 -3.81
CA ALA A 87 -1.43 7.75 -4.63
C ALA A 87 -0.84 9.15 -4.40
N GLU A 88 -0.51 9.50 -3.15
CA GLU A 88 0.15 10.77 -2.82
C GLU A 88 1.55 10.87 -3.44
N VAL A 89 2.34 9.81 -3.38
CA VAL A 89 3.68 9.77 -3.98
C VAL A 89 3.58 9.78 -5.51
N GLN A 90 2.64 9.03 -6.09
CA GLN A 90 2.41 9.05 -7.54
C GLN A 90 2.04 10.45 -8.02
N HIS A 91 1.17 11.16 -7.31
CA HIS A 91 0.82 12.54 -7.66
C HIS A 91 2.03 13.47 -7.70
N ARG A 92 3.01 13.27 -6.79
CA ARG A 92 4.26 14.03 -6.80
C ARG A 92 5.13 13.70 -8.01
N VAL A 93 5.18 12.44 -8.43
CA VAL A 93 5.85 12.01 -9.67
C VAL A 93 5.19 12.66 -10.88
N ASP A 94 3.86 12.65 -10.96
CA ASP A 94 3.13 13.24 -12.09
C ASP A 94 3.41 14.76 -12.23
N ILE A 95 3.49 15.48 -11.10
CA ILE A 95 3.88 16.90 -11.08
C ILE A 95 5.31 17.08 -11.58
N HIS A 96 6.24 16.24 -11.13
CA HIS A 96 7.64 16.29 -11.57
C HIS A 96 7.74 16.10 -13.09
N ASP A 97 7.08 15.08 -13.64
CA ASP A 97 7.07 14.79 -15.07
C ASP A 97 6.43 15.92 -15.88
N GLN A 98 5.37 16.55 -15.35
CA GLN A 98 4.76 17.71 -15.97
C GLN A 98 5.72 18.90 -16.05
N ILE A 99 6.46 19.19 -14.97
CA ILE A 99 7.46 20.27 -14.95
C ILE A 99 8.58 19.98 -15.96
N GLU A 100 9.15 18.78 -15.96
CA GLU A 100 10.19 18.39 -16.92
C GLU A 100 9.71 18.50 -18.37
N SER A 101 8.47 18.12 -18.66
CA SER A 101 7.90 18.24 -20.00
C SER A 101 7.82 19.70 -20.47
N MET A 102 7.48 20.63 -19.56
CA MET A 102 7.41 22.06 -19.85
C MET A 102 8.81 22.64 -20.10
N ASP A 103 9.78 22.32 -19.25
CA ASP A 103 11.17 22.78 -19.39
C ASP A 103 11.78 22.30 -20.72
N ASN A 104 11.56 21.03 -21.07
CA ASN A 104 12.00 20.48 -22.35
C ASN A 104 11.35 21.19 -23.54
N SER A 105 10.06 21.52 -23.45
CA SER A 105 9.36 22.24 -24.50
C SER A 105 9.95 23.63 -24.73
N GLU A 106 10.25 24.39 -23.66
CA GLU A 106 10.88 25.69 -23.75
C GLU A 106 12.28 25.63 -24.36
N GLU A 107 13.05 24.59 -24.00
CA GLU A 107 14.39 24.41 -24.54
C GLU A 107 14.34 24.14 -26.05
N VAL A 108 13.38 23.34 -26.52
CA VAL A 108 13.14 23.09 -27.95
C VAL A 108 12.77 24.39 -28.66
N TRP A 109 11.86 25.18 -28.11
CA TRP A 109 11.48 26.50 -28.67
C TRP A 109 12.69 27.44 -28.76
N ARG A 110 13.51 27.52 -27.71
CA ARG A 110 14.76 28.32 -27.72
C ARG A 110 15.75 27.84 -28.77
N LYS A 111 15.94 26.53 -28.91
CA LYS A 111 16.83 25.94 -29.94
C LYS A 111 16.34 26.25 -31.35
N ALA A 112 15.04 26.11 -31.60
CA ALA A 112 14.45 26.42 -32.90
C ALA A 112 14.55 27.91 -33.26
N ALA A 113 14.35 28.81 -32.28
CA ALA A 113 14.52 30.25 -32.48
C ALA A 113 15.97 30.62 -32.79
N ARG A 114 16.95 30.03 -32.09
CA ARG A 114 18.38 30.22 -32.38
C ARG A 114 18.80 29.70 -33.76
N ALA A 115 18.13 28.67 -34.26
CA ALA A 115 18.38 28.09 -35.58
C ALA A 115 17.67 28.84 -36.72
N GLY A 116 16.90 29.90 -36.43
CA GLY A 116 16.12 30.65 -37.43
C GLY A 116 15.02 29.82 -38.09
N ARG A 117 14.52 28.78 -37.41
CA ARG A 117 13.48 27.86 -37.92
C ARG A 117 12.07 28.25 -37.48
N ILE A 118 11.91 29.41 -36.87
CA ILE A 118 10.65 30.01 -36.38
C ILE A 118 10.64 31.48 -36.77
#